data_AF-A0A8T1VUH8-F1
#
_entry.id   AF-A0A8T1VUH8-F1
#
_cell.length_a   1.000
_cell.length_b   1.000
_cell.length_c   1.000
_cell.angle_alpha   90.00
_cell.angle_beta   90.00
_cell.angle_gamma   90.00
#
_symmetry.space_group_name_H-M   'P 1'
#
loop_
_entity.id
_entity.type
_entity.pdbx_description
1 polymer ?
#
loop_
_entity_poly.entity_id
_entity_poly.type
_entity_poly.pdbx_seq_one_letter_code
_entity_poly.pdbx_strand_id
1 'polypeptide(L)'
;MDHPASHRLAMEANYALVQELQATAERMQDIQAELDDVEVAMTEDQEEVEAYTDEIADCCDRINAIDEFVRELAAGNIPAMADVASVVANMADEREEEEAMLKRLGEVRACHEQQLQKLSARLTTLQDERLELQKKGAQIWCVLGRTGVFELAVRRLAERAVKTV
;
A
#
# COMPACT_ATOMS: atom_id res chain seq x y z
N MET A 1 -3.24 54.34 20.94
CA MET A 1 -3.44 53.82 22.31
C MET A 1 -3.53 52.31 22.18
N ASP A 2 -2.38 51.63 22.15
CA ASP A 2 -2.34 50.17 22.07
C ASP A 2 -2.77 49.58 23.41
N HIS A 3 -3.90 48.88 23.42
CA HIS A 3 -4.43 48.28 24.63
C HIS A 3 -3.61 47.02 24.96
N PRO A 4 -3.03 46.88 26.17
CA PRO A 4 -2.24 45.70 26.55
C PRO A 4 -3.01 44.38 26.43
N ALA A 5 -4.34 44.42 26.52
CA ALA A 5 -5.22 43.27 26.25
C ALA A 5 -5.18 42.82 24.77
N SER A 6 -5.08 43.75 23.82
CA SER A 6 -4.99 43.46 22.38
C SER A 6 -3.67 42.79 22.01
N HIS A 7 -2.57 43.21 22.66
CA HIS A 7 -1.27 42.58 22.49
C HIS A 7 -1.22 41.15 23.05
N ARG A 8 -1.85 40.92 24.20
CA ARG A 8 -1.92 39.58 24.82
C ARG A 8 -2.71 38.60 23.96
N LEU A 9 -3.87 39.02 23.45
CA LEU A 9 -4.70 38.21 22.56
C LEU A 9 -3.99 37.86 21.25
N ALA A 10 -3.26 38.80 20.64
CA ALA A 10 -2.46 38.52 19.45
C ALA A 10 -1.32 37.51 19.71
N MET A 11 -0.69 37.59 20.89
CA MET A 11 0.36 36.66 21.29
C MET A 11 -0.18 35.25 21.56
N GLU A 12 -1.32 35.14 22.24
CA GLU A 12 -2.03 33.86 22.47
C GLU A 12 -2.45 33.21 21.13
N ALA A 13 -3.00 34.00 20.20
CA ALA A 13 -3.39 33.52 18.87
C ALA A 13 -2.20 33.06 18.03
N ASN A 14 -1.09 33.81 18.04
CA ASN A 14 0.13 33.41 17.34
C ASN A 14 0.76 32.14 17.95
N TYR A 15 0.72 31.99 19.27
CA TYR A 15 1.18 30.77 19.93
C TYR A 15 0.35 29.55 19.52
N ALA A 16 -0.98 29.69 19.48
CA ALA A 16 -1.87 28.62 19.02
C ALA A 16 -1.58 28.22 17.57
N LEU A 17 -1.35 29.19 16.68
CA LEU A 17 -0.98 28.92 15.28
C LEU A 17 0.37 28.17 15.15
N VAL A 18 1.35 28.49 15.99
CA VAL A 18 2.64 27.77 16.01
C VAL A 18 2.45 26.33 16.50
N GLN A 19 1.65 26.12 17.55
CA GLN A 19 1.32 24.77 18.02
C GLN A 19 0.61 23.95 16.94
N GLU A 20 -0.36 24.57 16.24
CA GLU A 20 -1.08 23.92 15.15
C GLU A 20 -0.16 23.56 13.98
N LEU A 21 0.80 24.44 13.66
CA LEU A 21 1.80 24.18 12.62
C LEU A 21 2.73 23.03 13.02
N GLN A 22 3.14 22.97 14.28
CA GLN A 22 3.95 21.88 14.81
C GLN A 22 3.19 20.55 14.72
N ALA A 23 1.95 20.50 15.18
CA ALA A 23 1.10 19.31 15.08
C ALA A 23 0.86 18.89 13.62
N THR A 24 0.71 19.86 12.71
CA THR A 24 0.59 19.61 11.27
C THR A 24 1.87 18.97 10.71
N ALA A 25 3.04 19.45 11.12
CA ALA A 25 4.32 18.90 10.67
C ALA A 25 4.57 17.49 11.24
N GLU A 26 4.25 17.25 12.51
CA GLU A 26 4.32 15.93 13.14
C GLU A 26 3.39 14.94 12.41
N ARG A 27 2.13 15.30 12.16
CA ARG A 27 1.21 14.43 11.41
C ARG A 27 1.66 14.20 9.97
N MET A 28 2.25 15.19 9.30
CA MET A 28 2.81 15.01 7.95
C MET A 28 3.96 13.99 7.94
N GLN A 29 4.80 13.97 8.99
CA GLN A 29 5.86 12.97 9.13
C GLN A 29 5.28 11.58 9.35
N ASP A 30 4.26 11.44 10.21
CA ASP A 30 3.58 10.18 10.43
C ASP A 30 2.94 9.64 9.14
N ILE A 31 2.25 10.51 8.39
CA ILE A 31 1.67 10.13 7.09
C ILE A 31 2.74 9.67 6.11
N GLN A 32 3.91 10.30 6.10
CA GLN A 32 4.99 9.86 5.21
C GLN A 32 5.45 8.45 5.55
N ALA A 33 5.64 8.15 6.85
CA ALA A 33 5.99 6.79 7.28
C ALA A 33 4.88 5.78 6.91
N GLU A 34 3.61 6.13 7.13
CA GLU A 34 2.48 5.27 6.74
C GLU A 34 2.38 5.07 5.22
N LEU A 35 2.71 6.08 4.41
CA LEU A 35 2.75 5.95 2.95
C LEU A 35 3.85 4.98 2.53
N ASP A 36 5.04 5.11 3.11
CA ASP A 36 6.16 4.21 2.82
C ASP A 36 5.80 2.76 3.18
N ASP A 37 5.17 2.53 4.34
CA ASP A 37 4.70 1.20 4.77
C ASP A 37 3.64 0.63 3.80
N VAL A 38 2.69 1.46 3.34
CA VAL A 38 1.66 1.05 2.37
C VAL A 38 2.28 0.70 1.02
N GLU A 39 3.26 1.47 0.54
CA GLU A 39 3.94 1.20 -0.73
C GLU A 39 4.71 -0.13 -0.70
N VAL A 40 5.39 -0.44 0.41
CA VAL A 40 6.04 -1.73 0.63
C VAL A 40 5.02 -2.86 0.61
N ALA A 41 3.95 -2.77 1.43
CA ALA A 41 2.93 -3.81 1.51
C ALA A 41 2.21 -4.03 0.16
N MET A 42 1.98 -2.97 -0.61
CA MET A 42 1.40 -3.08 -1.95
C MET A 42 2.31 -3.82 -2.92
N THR A 43 3.63 -3.60 -2.81
CA THR A 43 4.61 -4.29 -3.65
C THR A 43 4.63 -5.78 -3.32
N GLU A 44 4.67 -6.11 -2.03
CA GLU A 44 4.64 -7.51 -1.54
C GLU A 44 3.36 -8.24 -2.02
N ASP A 45 2.18 -7.67 -1.80
CA ASP A 45 0.92 -8.32 -2.24
C ASP A 45 0.82 -8.42 -3.78
N GLN A 46 1.42 -7.50 -4.53
CA GLN A 46 1.45 -7.55 -6.00
C GLN A 46 2.35 -8.69 -6.48
N GLU A 47 3.53 -8.87 -5.87
CA GLU A 47 4.43 -9.98 -6.15
C GLU A 47 3.78 -11.33 -5.84
N GLU A 48 3.05 -11.44 -4.72
CA GLU A 48 2.28 -12.64 -4.38
C GLU A 48 1.18 -12.93 -5.41
N VAL A 49 0.43 -11.92 -5.86
CA VAL A 49 -0.59 -12.10 -6.91
C VAL A 49 0.04 -12.60 -8.20
N GLU A 50 1.19 -12.08 -8.60
CA GLU A 50 1.92 -12.54 -9.79
C GLU A 50 2.39 -13.99 -9.63
N ALA A 51 3.01 -14.33 -8.50
CA ALA A 51 3.45 -15.69 -8.20
C ALA A 51 2.29 -16.70 -8.23
N TYR A 52 1.18 -16.42 -7.55
CA TYR A 52 0.01 -17.30 -7.59
C TYR A 52 -0.65 -17.35 -8.97
N THR A 53 -0.55 -16.30 -9.78
CA THR A 53 -1.05 -16.31 -11.16
C THR A 53 -0.25 -17.29 -12.01
N ASP A 54 1.07 -17.31 -11.86
CA ASP A 54 1.95 -18.26 -12.55
C ASP A 54 1.69 -19.70 -12.07
N GLU A 55 1.58 -19.93 -10.76
CA GLU A 55 1.27 -21.26 -10.21
C GLU A 55 -0.12 -21.79 -10.66
N ILE A 56 -1.10 -20.89 -10.79
CA ILE A 56 -2.42 -21.22 -11.35
C ILE A 56 -2.31 -21.64 -12.82
N ALA A 57 -1.50 -20.94 -13.61
CA ALA A 57 -1.27 -21.29 -15.01
C ALA A 57 -0.61 -22.67 -15.12
N ASP A 58 0.41 -22.95 -14.30
CA ASP A 58 1.07 -24.25 -14.23
C ASP A 58 0.11 -25.39 -13.80
N CYS A 59 -0.84 -25.13 -12.88
CA CYS A 59 -1.90 -26.08 -12.54
C CYS A 59 -2.81 -26.35 -13.76
N CYS A 60 -3.21 -25.31 -14.47
CA CYS A 60 -4.08 -25.45 -15.64
C CYS A 60 -3.39 -26.26 -16.75
N ASP A 61 -2.11 -26.01 -17.00
CA ASP A 61 -1.32 -26.74 -17.99
C ASP A 61 -1.18 -28.22 -17.62
N ARG A 62 -0.96 -28.53 -16.33
CA ARG A 62 -0.93 -29.92 -15.84
C ARG A 62 -2.26 -30.63 -16.00
N ILE A 63 -3.39 -29.98 -15.65
CA ILE A 63 -4.73 -30.52 -15.88
C ILE A 63 -4.96 -30.80 -17.38
N ASN A 64 -4.61 -29.85 -18.25
CA ASN A 64 -4.76 -30.02 -19.70
C ASN A 64 -3.90 -31.17 -20.23
N ALA A 65 -2.68 -31.32 -19.72
CA ALA A 65 -1.79 -32.43 -20.10
C ALA A 65 -2.35 -33.79 -19.67
N ILE A 66 -2.94 -33.87 -18.47
CA ILE A 66 -3.63 -35.08 -18.00
C ILE A 66 -4.84 -35.40 -18.89
N ASP A 67 -5.68 -34.40 -19.16
CA ASP A 67 -6.88 -34.57 -20.00
C ASP A 67 -6.50 -35.01 -21.43
N GLU A 68 -5.45 -34.43 -22.00
CA GLU A 68 -4.91 -34.84 -23.30
C GLU A 68 -4.37 -36.28 -23.25
N PHE A 69 -3.56 -36.62 -22.25
CA PHE A 69 -3.01 -37.96 -22.10
C PHE A 69 -4.10 -39.03 -21.99
N VAL A 70 -5.11 -38.81 -21.14
CA VAL A 70 -6.25 -39.73 -20.99
C VAL A 70 -7.03 -39.87 -22.29
N ARG A 71 -7.23 -38.77 -23.03
CA ARG A 71 -7.90 -38.79 -24.33
C ARG A 71 -7.12 -39.59 -25.38
N GLU A 72 -5.81 -39.37 -25.50
CA GLU A 72 -4.94 -40.09 -26.44
C GLU A 72 -4.84 -41.59 -26.09
N LEU A 73 -4.83 -41.92 -24.79
CA LEU A 73 -4.87 -43.29 -24.30
C LEU A 73 -6.18 -43.97 -24.70
N ALA A 74 -7.32 -43.30 -24.53
CA ALA A 74 -8.64 -43.81 -24.92
C ALA A 74 -8.79 -43.97 -26.44
N ALA A 75 -8.12 -43.12 -27.24
CA ALA A 75 -8.09 -43.21 -28.69
C ALA A 75 -7.19 -44.36 -29.20
N GLY A 76 -6.40 -45.00 -28.32
CA GLY A 76 -5.44 -46.04 -28.70
C GLY A 76 -4.21 -45.50 -29.42
N ASN A 77 -3.94 -44.19 -29.32
CA ASN A 77 -2.78 -43.54 -29.94
C ASN A 77 -1.50 -43.75 -29.11
N ILE A 78 -1.65 -44.15 -27.84
CA ILE A 78 -0.54 -44.48 -26.94
C ILE A 78 -0.22 -45.99 -27.05
N PRO A 79 1.07 -46.39 -27.17
CA PRO A 79 1.46 -47.80 -27.27
C PRO A 79 0.87 -48.66 -26.14
N ALA A 80 0.63 -49.94 -26.45
CA ALA A 80 -0.02 -50.88 -25.54
C ALA A 80 0.67 -50.91 -24.14
N MET A 81 -0.05 -50.43 -23.13
CA MET A 81 0.33 -50.53 -21.73
C MET A 81 -0.33 -51.77 -21.09
N ALA A 82 0.39 -52.44 -20.19
CA ALA A 82 -0.08 -53.69 -19.58
C ALA A 82 -1.33 -53.50 -18.69
N ASP A 83 -1.54 -52.30 -18.13
CA ASP A 83 -2.66 -51.99 -17.25
C ASP A 83 -3.17 -50.55 -17.47
N VAL A 84 -3.93 -50.39 -18.56
CA VAL A 84 -4.54 -49.11 -18.92
C VAL A 84 -5.52 -48.62 -17.85
N ALA A 85 -6.24 -49.52 -17.18
CA ALA A 85 -7.25 -49.16 -16.19
C ALA A 85 -6.62 -48.51 -14.95
N SER A 86 -5.51 -49.08 -14.45
CA SER A 86 -4.74 -48.50 -13.35
C SER A 86 -4.16 -47.14 -13.71
N VAL A 87 -3.60 -46.99 -14.92
CA VAL A 87 -3.07 -45.71 -15.38
C VAL A 87 -4.16 -44.63 -15.43
N VAL A 88 -5.34 -44.95 -15.99
CA VAL A 88 -6.46 -44.00 -16.05
C VAL A 88 -6.95 -43.62 -14.64
N ALA A 89 -6.99 -44.56 -13.71
CA ALA A 89 -7.35 -44.27 -12.31
C ALA A 89 -6.35 -43.31 -11.66
N ASN A 90 -5.05 -43.56 -11.80
CA ASN A 90 -4.01 -42.67 -11.27
C ASN A 90 -4.10 -41.25 -11.87
N MET A 91 -4.35 -41.14 -13.18
CA MET A 91 -4.53 -39.83 -13.83
C MET A 91 -5.78 -39.10 -13.33
N ALA A 92 -6.85 -39.83 -13.01
CA ALA A 92 -8.04 -39.22 -12.41
C ALA A 92 -7.76 -38.68 -11.00
N ASP A 93 -6.99 -39.42 -10.19
CA ASP A 93 -6.56 -38.98 -8.86
C ASP A 93 -5.65 -37.74 -8.97
N GLU A 94 -4.64 -37.76 -9.84
CA GLU A 94 -3.76 -36.60 -10.09
C GLU A 94 -4.55 -35.37 -10.55
N ARG A 95 -5.53 -35.56 -11.43
CA ARG A 95 -6.41 -34.47 -11.90
C ARG A 95 -7.23 -33.86 -10.77
N GLU A 96 -7.78 -34.69 -9.87
CA GLU A 96 -8.52 -34.22 -8.70
C GLU A 96 -7.61 -33.43 -7.74
N GLU A 97 -6.36 -33.88 -7.53
CA GLU A 97 -5.37 -33.17 -6.73
C GLU A 97 -5.03 -31.79 -7.32
N GLU A 98 -4.84 -31.70 -8.64
CA GLU A 98 -4.59 -30.42 -9.32
C GLU A 98 -5.79 -29.48 -9.26
N GLU A 99 -7.03 -29.98 -9.41
CA GLU A 99 -8.24 -29.15 -9.24
C GLU A 99 -8.39 -28.62 -7.81
N ALA A 100 -8.07 -29.45 -6.81
CA ALA A 100 -8.07 -29.04 -5.42
C ALA A 100 -6.99 -27.98 -5.14
N MET A 101 -5.81 -28.11 -5.75
CA MET A 101 -4.74 -27.11 -5.68
C MET A 101 -5.17 -25.80 -6.34
N LEU A 102 -5.67 -25.85 -7.58
CA LEU A 102 -6.13 -24.71 -8.35
C LEU A 102 -7.15 -23.87 -7.57
N LYS A 103 -8.09 -24.54 -6.89
CA LYS A 103 -9.07 -23.87 -6.03
C LYS A 103 -8.40 -23.11 -4.88
N ARG A 104 -7.45 -23.75 -4.18
CA ARG A 104 -6.74 -23.12 -3.05
C ARG A 104 -5.91 -21.93 -3.50
N LEU A 105 -5.16 -22.06 -4.59
CA LEU A 105 -4.37 -20.97 -5.16
C LEU A 105 -5.26 -19.79 -5.56
N GLY A 106 -6.42 -20.08 -6.19
CA GLY A 106 -7.40 -19.06 -6.53
C GLY A 106 -7.96 -18.32 -5.31
N GLU A 107 -8.25 -19.03 -4.22
CA GLU A 107 -8.72 -18.43 -2.95
C GLU A 107 -7.65 -17.53 -2.31
N VAL A 108 -6.38 -17.97 -2.28
CA VAL A 108 -5.27 -17.20 -1.72
C VAL A 108 -4.98 -15.96 -2.58
N ARG A 109 -4.89 -16.12 -3.90
CA ARG A 109 -4.73 -15.01 -4.84
C ARG A 109 -5.81 -13.95 -4.67
N ALA A 110 -7.08 -14.36 -4.53
CA ALA A 110 -8.20 -13.44 -4.31
C ALA A 110 -8.09 -12.69 -2.98
N CYS A 111 -7.49 -13.29 -1.94
CA CYS A 111 -7.20 -12.60 -0.69
C CYS A 111 -6.20 -11.46 -0.90
N HIS A 112 -5.08 -11.72 -1.58
CA HIS A 112 -4.08 -10.70 -1.88
C HIS A 112 -4.66 -9.59 -2.78
N GLU A 113 -5.45 -9.92 -3.79
CA GLU A 113 -6.17 -8.91 -4.60
C GLU A 113 -7.10 -8.02 -3.75
N GLN A 114 -7.78 -8.60 -2.75
CA GLN A 114 -8.61 -7.83 -1.83
C GLN A 114 -7.76 -6.94 -0.91
N GLN A 115 -6.57 -7.40 -0.49
CA GLN A 115 -5.64 -6.61 0.30
C GLN A 115 -5.09 -5.43 -0.51
N LEU A 116 -4.70 -5.64 -1.77
CA LEU A 116 -4.30 -4.57 -2.69
C LEU A 116 -5.38 -3.50 -2.84
N GLN A 117 -6.65 -3.89 -2.95
CA GLN A 117 -7.76 -2.92 -3.00
C GLN A 117 -7.86 -2.09 -1.71
N LYS A 118 -7.69 -2.73 -0.54
CA LYS A 118 -7.70 -2.03 0.76
C LYS A 118 -6.51 -1.08 0.89
N LEU A 119 -5.32 -1.53 0.50
CA LEU A 119 -4.10 -0.72 0.52
C LEU A 119 -4.20 0.47 -0.45
N SER A 120 -4.75 0.26 -1.65
CA SER A 120 -5.04 1.34 -2.61
C SER A 120 -6.00 2.39 -2.04
N ALA A 121 -7.06 1.96 -1.35
CA ALA A 121 -7.96 2.87 -0.64
C ALA A 121 -7.27 3.60 0.52
N ARG A 122 -6.35 2.94 1.24
CA ARG A 122 -5.56 3.58 2.29
C ARG A 122 -4.60 4.63 1.72
N LEU A 123 -3.91 4.29 0.62
CA LEU A 123 -2.99 5.18 -0.09
C LEU A 123 -3.69 6.48 -0.50
N THR A 124 -4.85 6.37 -1.14
CA THR A 124 -5.64 7.55 -1.55
C THR A 124 -6.06 8.40 -0.35
N THR A 125 -6.53 7.77 0.74
CA THR A 125 -6.89 8.47 1.98
C THR A 125 -5.70 9.24 2.58
N LEU A 126 -4.52 8.62 2.64
CA LEU A 126 -3.31 9.26 3.16
C LEU A 126 -2.81 10.40 2.26
N GLN A 127 -2.92 10.24 0.94
CA GLN A 127 -2.57 11.29 -0.02
C GLN A 127 -3.49 12.50 0.11
N ASP A 128 -4.80 12.28 0.29
CA ASP A 128 -5.78 13.35 0.52
C ASP A 128 -5.51 14.06 1.86
N GLU A 129 -5.26 13.31 2.93
CA GLU A 129 -4.91 13.88 4.23
C GLU A 129 -3.63 14.73 4.14
N ARG A 130 -2.59 14.23 3.47
CA ARG A 130 -1.34 14.96 3.24
C ARG A 130 -1.59 16.29 2.52
N LEU A 131 -2.44 16.28 1.49
CA LEU A 131 -2.78 17.48 0.73
C LEU A 131 -3.53 18.51 1.61
N GLU A 132 -4.46 18.06 2.43
CA GLU A 132 -5.19 18.95 3.35
C GLU A 132 -4.27 19.55 4.43
N LEU A 133 -3.33 18.77 4.97
CA LEU A 133 -2.33 19.27 5.91
C LEU A 133 -1.38 20.27 5.25
N GLN A 134 -0.97 20.05 4.01
CA GLN A 134 -0.18 21.02 3.25
C GLN A 134 -0.94 22.35 3.05
N LYS A 135 -2.23 22.29 2.68
CA LYS A 135 -3.07 23.49 2.55
C LYS A 135 -3.20 24.23 3.88
N LYS A 136 -3.46 23.51 4.97
CA LYS A 136 -3.57 24.06 6.32
C LYS A 136 -2.25 24.70 6.77
N GLY A 137 -1.13 24.01 6.56
CA GLY A 137 0.20 24.53 6.84
C GLY A 137 0.46 25.84 6.09
N ALA A 138 0.19 25.88 4.78
CA ALA A 138 0.35 27.09 3.97
C ALA A 138 -0.52 28.25 4.48
N GLN A 139 -1.77 27.99 4.88
CA GLN A 139 -2.65 29.00 5.45
C GLN A 139 -2.11 29.57 6.76
N ILE A 140 -1.65 28.70 7.67
CA ILE A 140 -1.04 29.10 8.95
C ILE A 140 0.22 29.93 8.68
N TRP A 141 1.09 29.49 7.78
CA TRP A 141 2.28 30.23 7.35
C TRP A 141 1.93 31.62 6.81
N CYS A 142 0.90 31.75 5.96
CA CYS A 142 0.45 33.04 5.45
C CYS A 142 -0.09 33.98 6.55
N VAL A 143 -0.70 33.45 7.60
CA VAL A 143 -1.18 34.27 8.74
C VAL A 143 -0.01 34.72 9.61
N LEU A 144 0.90 33.81 9.97
CA LEU A 144 2.09 34.13 10.77
C LEU A 144 3.04 35.11 10.06
N GLY A 145 3.13 35.04 8.73
CA GLY A 145 3.87 36.02 7.92
C GLY A 145 3.27 37.43 8.01
N ARG A 146 1.94 37.54 8.01
CA ARG A 146 1.23 38.83 8.13
C ARG A 146 1.31 39.45 9.52
N THR A 147 1.56 38.65 10.56
CA THR A 147 1.70 39.14 11.95
C THR A 147 3.14 39.49 12.33
N GLY A 148 4.11 39.40 11.41
CA GLY A 148 5.53 39.72 11.66
C GLY A 148 6.25 38.72 12.57
N VAL A 149 5.55 37.69 13.07
CA VAL A 149 6.13 36.61 13.89
C VAL A 149 7.18 35.84 13.11
N PHE A 150 6.97 35.69 11.80
CA PHE A 150 7.92 35.05 10.90
C PHE A 150 9.26 35.77 10.84
N GLU A 151 9.26 37.08 10.57
CA GLU A 151 10.51 37.88 10.53
C GLU A 151 11.26 37.79 11.86
N LEU A 152 10.52 37.77 12.97
CA LEU A 152 11.08 37.67 14.32
C LEU A 152 11.70 36.28 14.59
N ALA A 153 11.07 35.21 14.12
CA ALA A 153 11.58 33.85 14.22
C ALA A 153 12.81 33.63 13.33
N VAL A 154 12.75 34.06 12.06
CA VAL A 154 13.87 33.98 11.10
C VAL A 154 15.08 34.78 11.60
N ARG A 155 14.85 36.00 12.10
CA ARG A 155 15.92 36.82 12.69
C ARG A 155 16.57 36.16 13.90
N ARG A 156 15.77 35.56 14.80
CA ARG A 156 16.30 34.82 15.96
C ARG A 156 17.07 33.55 15.56
N LEU A 157 16.63 32.85 14.51
CA LEU A 157 17.35 31.69 13.98
C LEU A 157 18.68 32.12 13.35
N ALA A 158 18.70 33.20 12.56
CA ALA A 158 19.93 33.77 12.01
C ALA A 158 20.90 34.23 13.11
N GLU A 159 20.41 34.92 14.15
CA GLU A 159 21.21 35.33 15.31
C GLU A 159 21.75 34.15 16.13
N ARG A 160 21.04 33.02 16.18
CA ARG A 160 21.52 31.78 16.82
C ARG A 160 22.56 31.07 15.98
N ALA A 161 22.37 30.98 14.67
CA ALA A 161 23.33 30.38 13.74
C ALA A 161 24.67 31.14 13.74
N VAL A 162 24.64 32.48 13.88
CA VAL A 162 25.84 33.33 13.98
C VAL A 162 26.59 33.15 15.31
N LYS A 163 25.93 32.71 16.39
CA LYS A 163 26.55 32.47 17.70
C LYS A 163 27.18 31.07 17.84
N THR A 164 26.92 30.17 16.90
CA THR A 164 27.46 28.80 16.87
C THR A 164 28.64 28.61 15.92
N VAL A 165 29.09 29.67 15.25
CA VAL A 165 30.33 29.74 14.45
C VAL A 165 31.39 30.50 15.25
#